data_AF-A0A7V4YY18-F1
#
_entry.id   AF-A0A7V4YY18-F1
#
_cell.length_a   1.000
_cell.length_b   1.000
_cell.length_c   1.000
_cell.angle_alpha   90.00
_cell.angle_beta   90.00
_cell.angle_gamma   90.00
#
_symmetry.space_group_name_H-M   'P 1'
#
loop_
_entity.id
_entity.type
_entity.pdbx_description
1 polymer ?
#
loop_
_entity_poly.entity_id
_entity_poly.type
_entity_poly.pdbx_seq_one_letter_code
_entity_poly.pdbx_strand_id
1 'polypeptide(L)'
;MIFLFQHPDFLNEEWLATAAGIAITFVVFIMGVPALIFQTFIAGGLRDVYNERLGGEWARLFKIQMALIALIFLLGNVEFDKVLFPGHSWWFFPICVSGILFIVLFLGLRSLVKNFQSSRNIEKKLSEKITDDAIAHFEKHKTVPAKDLEDLGILARELQSGRVKNIFLEQCERLVEYLLNIPEENRDTKLIGEILSDAVCLSVTYDGAQFNNENMRKALDILSFTYSHILHHTTGGASSSYLNTTIGNCMKEIGIKAMTKDDLPAVMDAVEKLSAIEATSKEMFILGNEALLQGHVEPAVAAIRKLGGKVRDAFLPGQPVDYEDKRAFYFWLGLVAKVYQLGGFAQNFAQRRLQTAVAQFDDARDELQTLFKETQKNFYQVADFDTADAVKNLEEVLFPE
;
A
#
# COMPACT_ATOMS: atom_id res chain seq x y z
N MET A 1 -11.16 -29.08 -47.83
CA MET A 1 -11.76 -27.94 -48.58
C MET A 1 -12.52 -28.41 -49.81
N ILE A 2 -11.97 -29.21 -50.73
CA ILE A 2 -12.64 -29.57 -52.00
C ILE A 2 -13.92 -30.42 -51.84
N PHE A 3 -14.05 -31.19 -50.75
CA PHE A 3 -15.23 -32.02 -50.48
C PHE A 3 -16.49 -31.23 -50.01
N LEU A 4 -16.33 -29.96 -49.61
CA LEU A 4 -17.42 -29.07 -49.17
C LEU A 4 -18.22 -28.46 -50.33
N PHE A 5 -17.73 -28.57 -51.56
CA PHE A 5 -18.21 -27.81 -52.72
C PHE A 5 -19.09 -28.60 -53.69
N GLN A 6 -19.36 -29.88 -53.42
CA GLN A 6 -20.08 -30.77 -54.35
C GLN A 6 -21.53 -31.13 -53.93
N HIS A 7 -21.99 -30.72 -52.74
CA HIS A 7 -23.33 -31.07 -52.26
C HIS A 7 -24.16 -29.87 -51.84
N PRO A 8 -25.33 -29.66 -52.46
CA PRO A 8 -26.16 -28.50 -52.16
C PRO A 8 -26.74 -28.38 -50.77
N ASP A 9 -27.03 -29.55 -50.21
CA ASP A 9 -27.73 -29.67 -48.95
C ASP A 9 -26.74 -29.68 -47.78
N PHE A 10 -25.46 -29.34 -48.03
CA PHE A 10 -24.42 -29.36 -47.00
C PHE A 10 -24.63 -28.29 -45.92
N LEU A 11 -25.42 -27.24 -46.21
CA LEU A 11 -25.84 -26.21 -45.27
C LEU A 11 -27.36 -26.23 -45.06
N ASN A 12 -27.91 -27.41 -44.78
CA ASN A 12 -29.32 -27.52 -44.40
C ASN A 12 -29.61 -26.71 -43.11
N GLU A 13 -30.87 -26.42 -42.81
CA GLU A 13 -31.27 -25.65 -41.61
C GLU A 13 -30.65 -26.22 -40.31
N GLU A 14 -30.49 -27.54 -40.25
CA GLU A 14 -29.82 -28.26 -39.16
C GLU A 14 -28.34 -27.89 -39.00
N TRP A 15 -27.62 -27.63 -40.10
CA TRP A 15 -26.22 -27.24 -40.05
C TRP A 15 -26.05 -25.81 -39.55
N LEU A 16 -26.91 -24.89 -40.00
CA LEU A 16 -26.94 -23.50 -39.51
C LEU A 16 -27.31 -23.43 -38.02
N ALA A 17 -28.29 -24.23 -37.59
CA ALA A 17 -28.63 -24.40 -36.18
C ALA A 17 -27.45 -24.97 -35.38
N THR A 18 -26.71 -25.93 -35.94
CA THR A 18 -25.50 -26.51 -35.32
C THR A 18 -24.37 -25.48 -35.24
N ALA A 19 -24.12 -24.71 -36.29
CA ALA A 19 -23.12 -23.63 -36.32
C ALA A 19 -23.43 -22.53 -35.30
N ALA A 20 -24.68 -22.09 -35.24
CA ALA A 20 -25.14 -21.15 -34.23
C ALA A 20 -25.03 -21.74 -32.82
N GLY A 21 -25.38 -23.02 -32.63
CA GLY A 21 -25.24 -23.74 -31.37
C GLY A 21 -23.80 -23.83 -30.90
N ILE A 22 -22.85 -24.13 -31.80
CA ILE A 22 -21.41 -24.14 -31.52
C ILE A 22 -20.93 -22.73 -31.14
N ALA A 23 -21.33 -21.70 -31.89
CA ALA A 23 -20.96 -20.31 -31.60
C ALA A 23 -21.50 -19.84 -30.24
N ILE A 24 -22.78 -20.10 -29.94
CA ILE A 24 -23.40 -19.77 -28.65
C ILE A 24 -22.70 -20.52 -27.52
N THR A 25 -22.50 -21.83 -27.66
CA THR A 25 -21.82 -22.63 -26.64
C THR A 25 -20.41 -22.11 -26.38
N PHE A 26 -19.66 -21.82 -27.45
CA PHE A 26 -18.32 -21.27 -27.34
C PHE A 26 -18.32 -19.90 -26.64
N VAL A 27 -19.23 -18.99 -27.01
CA VAL A 27 -19.37 -17.68 -26.39
C VAL A 27 -19.75 -17.80 -24.91
N VAL A 28 -20.69 -18.68 -24.56
CA VAL A 28 -21.09 -18.94 -23.16
C VAL A 28 -19.93 -19.52 -22.35
N PHE A 29 -19.15 -20.47 -22.89
CA PHE A 29 -18.00 -21.04 -22.17
C PHE A 29 -16.83 -20.06 -22.05
N ILE A 30 -16.54 -19.29 -23.10
CA ILE A 30 -15.48 -18.27 -23.07
C ILE A 30 -15.78 -17.16 -22.08
N MET A 31 -17.05 -16.89 -21.80
CA MET A 31 -17.42 -15.85 -20.83
C MET A 31 -17.70 -16.43 -19.46
N GLY A 32 -18.35 -17.59 -19.39
CA GLY A 32 -18.69 -18.27 -18.15
C GLY A 32 -17.46 -18.74 -17.39
N VAL A 33 -16.50 -19.38 -18.06
CA VAL A 33 -15.34 -19.97 -17.36
C VAL A 33 -14.43 -18.90 -16.75
N PRO A 34 -13.99 -17.85 -17.48
CA PRO A 34 -13.20 -16.78 -16.87
C PRO A 34 -13.98 -16.00 -15.81
N ALA A 35 -15.28 -15.73 -16.01
CA ALA A 35 -16.09 -15.06 -15.00
C ALA A 35 -16.21 -15.88 -13.71
N LEU A 36 -16.41 -17.20 -13.82
CA LEU A 36 -16.45 -18.10 -12.67
C LEU A 36 -15.09 -18.19 -11.97
N ILE A 37 -13.99 -18.33 -12.71
CA ILE A 37 -12.63 -18.30 -12.14
C ILE A 37 -12.38 -16.97 -11.42
N PHE A 38 -12.74 -15.84 -12.04
CA PHE A 38 -12.59 -14.51 -11.46
C PHE A 38 -13.44 -14.33 -10.20
N GLN A 39 -14.69 -14.81 -10.20
CA GLN A 39 -15.58 -14.78 -9.03
C GLN A 39 -15.12 -15.70 -7.89
N THR A 40 -14.44 -16.80 -8.21
CA THR A 40 -14.07 -17.82 -7.22
C THR A 40 -12.71 -17.52 -6.58
N PHE A 41 -11.78 -16.91 -7.31
CA PHE A 41 -10.38 -16.76 -6.87
C PHE A 41 -9.94 -15.32 -6.55
N ILE A 42 -10.75 -14.30 -6.84
CA ILE A 42 -10.42 -12.90 -6.56
C ILE A 42 -11.38 -12.32 -5.54
N ALA A 43 -10.83 -11.59 -4.57
CA ALA A 43 -11.60 -10.96 -3.51
C ALA A 43 -12.66 -10.00 -4.07
N GLY A 44 -13.80 -9.90 -3.39
CA GLY A 44 -14.95 -9.13 -3.84
C GLY A 44 -14.61 -7.67 -4.16
N GLY A 45 -13.85 -6.99 -3.29
CA GLY A 45 -13.43 -5.61 -3.52
C GLY A 45 -12.57 -5.44 -4.78
N LEU A 46 -11.57 -6.30 -4.98
CA LEU A 46 -10.73 -6.28 -6.19
C LEU A 46 -11.54 -6.56 -7.46
N ARG A 47 -12.55 -7.43 -7.37
CA ARG A 47 -13.44 -7.75 -8.49
C ARG A 47 -14.28 -6.55 -8.90
N ASP A 48 -14.80 -5.80 -7.94
CA ASP A 48 -15.65 -4.63 -8.20
C ASP A 48 -14.82 -3.50 -8.83
N VAL A 49 -13.63 -3.22 -8.28
CA VAL A 49 -12.67 -2.26 -8.87
C VAL A 49 -12.26 -2.70 -10.29
N TYR A 50 -12.00 -3.99 -10.50
CA TYR A 50 -11.68 -4.51 -11.84
C TYR A 50 -12.83 -4.32 -12.85
N ASN A 51 -14.06 -4.66 -12.48
CA ASN A 51 -15.21 -4.56 -13.37
C ASN A 51 -15.47 -3.11 -13.80
N GLU A 52 -15.32 -2.17 -12.86
CA GLU A 52 -15.51 -0.75 -13.15
C GLU A 52 -14.37 -0.16 -13.99
N ARG A 53 -13.11 -0.48 -13.66
CA ARG A 53 -11.94 0.10 -14.33
C ARG A 53 -11.58 -0.59 -15.63
N LEU A 54 -11.76 -1.91 -15.74
CA LEU A 54 -11.28 -2.72 -16.87
C LEU A 54 -12.39 -3.49 -17.59
N GLY A 55 -13.62 -3.54 -17.07
CA GLY A 55 -14.73 -4.32 -17.65
C GLY A 55 -15.31 -3.80 -18.97
N GLY A 56 -15.00 -2.56 -19.37
CA GLY A 56 -15.55 -1.96 -20.59
C GLY A 56 -15.16 -2.66 -21.89
N GLU A 57 -13.96 -3.26 -21.96
CA GLU A 57 -13.52 -4.01 -23.15
C GLU A 57 -14.34 -5.30 -23.35
N TRP A 58 -14.73 -5.96 -22.25
CA TRP A 58 -15.49 -7.20 -22.26
C TRP A 58 -16.92 -7.00 -22.77
N ALA A 59 -17.60 -5.96 -22.30
CA ALA A 59 -18.93 -5.62 -22.78
C ALA A 59 -18.95 -5.31 -24.29
N ARG A 60 -17.88 -4.69 -24.81
CA ARG A 60 -17.74 -4.40 -26.25
C ARG A 60 -17.53 -5.68 -27.06
N LEU A 61 -16.66 -6.58 -26.59
CA LEU A 61 -16.42 -7.88 -27.24
C LEU A 61 -17.69 -8.75 -27.26
N PHE A 62 -18.45 -8.78 -26.14
CA PHE A 62 -19.74 -9.48 -26.07
C PHE A 62 -20.72 -8.96 -27.13
N LYS A 63 -20.89 -7.64 -27.22
CA LYS A 63 -21.78 -7.02 -28.21
C LYS A 63 -21.37 -7.38 -29.65
N ILE A 64 -20.08 -7.38 -29.96
CA ILE A 64 -19.57 -7.75 -31.29
C ILE A 64 -19.87 -9.23 -31.59
N GLN A 65 -19.61 -10.15 -30.65
CA GLN A 65 -19.89 -11.57 -30.86
C GLN A 65 -21.37 -11.88 -31.00
N MET A 66 -22.23 -11.23 -30.20
CA MET A 66 -23.69 -11.35 -30.33
C MET A 66 -24.19 -10.82 -31.67
N ALA A 67 -23.65 -9.70 -32.17
CA ALA A 67 -23.99 -9.19 -33.49
C ALA A 67 -23.59 -10.15 -34.61
N LEU A 68 -22.42 -10.79 -34.52
CA LEU A 68 -21.96 -11.79 -35.49
C LEU A 68 -22.81 -13.07 -35.45
N ILE A 69 -23.24 -13.52 -34.27
CA ILE A 69 -24.16 -14.66 -34.13
C ILE A 69 -25.53 -14.32 -34.72
N ALA A 70 -26.07 -13.14 -34.42
CA ALA A 70 -27.33 -12.67 -35.00
C ALA A 70 -27.24 -12.58 -36.54
N LEU A 71 -26.09 -12.17 -37.07
CA LEU A 71 -25.85 -12.15 -38.52
C LEU A 71 -25.86 -13.56 -39.13
N ILE A 72 -25.30 -14.57 -38.45
CA ILE A 72 -25.40 -15.98 -38.89
C ILE A 72 -26.87 -16.43 -38.94
N PHE A 73 -27.67 -16.07 -37.93
CA PHE A 73 -29.11 -16.39 -37.91
C PHE A 73 -29.88 -15.71 -39.05
N LEU A 74 -29.60 -14.44 -39.32
CA LEU A 74 -30.25 -13.69 -40.40
C LEU A 74 -29.87 -14.25 -41.77
N LEU A 75 -28.60 -14.63 -41.97
CA LEU A 75 -28.14 -15.29 -43.20
C LEU A 75 -28.76 -16.68 -43.37
N GLY A 76 -29.10 -17.37 -42.28
CA GLY A 76 -29.83 -18.65 -42.35
C GLY A 76 -31.25 -18.54 -42.89
N ASN A 77 -31.82 -17.34 -43.04
CA ASN A 77 -33.13 -17.14 -43.64
C ASN A 77 -33.02 -16.91 -45.16
N VAL A 78 -33.59 -17.84 -45.93
CA VAL A 78 -33.54 -17.88 -47.41
C VAL A 78 -34.13 -16.62 -48.08
N GLU A 79 -35.06 -15.92 -47.43
CA GLU A 79 -35.60 -14.65 -47.94
C GLU A 79 -34.63 -13.48 -47.73
N PHE A 80 -33.89 -13.49 -46.63
CA PHE A 80 -32.97 -12.42 -46.27
C PHE A 80 -31.67 -12.50 -47.09
N ASP A 81 -31.19 -13.71 -47.38
CA ASP A 81 -30.04 -13.96 -48.26
C ASP A 81 -30.27 -13.41 -49.68
N LYS A 82 -31.47 -13.64 -50.24
CA LYS A 82 -31.87 -13.14 -51.56
C LYS A 82 -31.90 -11.62 -51.67
N VAL A 83 -32.11 -10.92 -50.56
CA VAL A 83 -32.14 -9.44 -50.50
C VAL A 83 -30.73 -8.86 -50.35
N LEU A 84 -29.86 -9.50 -49.58
CA LEU A 84 -28.51 -9.03 -49.31
C LEU A 84 -27.51 -9.35 -50.43
N PHE A 85 -27.69 -10.48 -51.11
CA PHE A 85 -26.78 -10.95 -52.16
C PHE A 85 -27.52 -11.35 -53.45
N PRO A 86 -28.23 -10.41 -54.11
CA PRO A 86 -28.93 -10.71 -55.35
C PRO A 86 -27.94 -11.14 -56.44
N GLY A 87 -28.06 -12.39 -56.90
CA GLY A 87 -27.28 -12.93 -58.02
C GLY A 87 -25.85 -13.38 -57.68
N HIS A 88 -25.52 -13.58 -56.41
CA HIS A 88 -24.22 -14.15 -56.04
C HIS A 88 -24.16 -15.65 -56.27
N SER A 89 -22.98 -16.12 -56.67
CA SER A 89 -22.74 -17.54 -56.88
C SER A 89 -22.86 -18.27 -55.55
N TRP A 90 -23.40 -19.47 -55.64
CA TRP A 90 -23.91 -20.27 -54.53
C TRP A 90 -22.82 -20.76 -53.55
N TRP A 91 -21.55 -20.72 -53.96
CA TRP A 91 -20.36 -20.92 -53.11
C TRP A 91 -20.07 -19.78 -52.11
N PHE A 92 -20.64 -18.59 -52.28
CA PHE A 92 -20.27 -17.41 -51.48
C PHE A 92 -20.85 -17.47 -50.08
N PHE A 93 -22.08 -17.97 -49.97
CA PHE A 93 -22.80 -18.20 -48.73
C PHE A 93 -22.03 -19.08 -47.71
N PRO A 94 -21.57 -20.30 -48.07
CA PRO A 94 -20.76 -21.13 -47.17
C PRO A 94 -19.47 -20.45 -46.72
N ILE A 95 -18.83 -19.68 -47.60
CA ILE A 95 -17.59 -18.96 -47.29
C ILE A 95 -17.86 -17.86 -46.27
N CYS A 96 -18.96 -17.11 -46.41
CA CYS A 96 -19.37 -16.07 -45.46
C CYS A 96 -19.68 -16.66 -44.07
N VAL A 97 -20.49 -17.72 -43.99
CA VAL A 97 -20.85 -18.34 -42.71
C VAL A 97 -19.63 -18.96 -42.03
N SER A 98 -18.79 -19.67 -42.78
CA SER A 98 -17.52 -20.22 -42.27
C SER A 98 -16.55 -19.13 -41.82
N GLY A 99 -16.50 -18.01 -42.54
CA GLY A 99 -15.69 -16.84 -42.20
C GLY A 99 -16.16 -16.18 -40.91
N ILE A 100 -17.47 -15.97 -40.73
CA ILE A 100 -18.03 -15.41 -39.48
C ILE A 100 -17.76 -16.35 -38.30
N LEU A 101 -17.96 -17.66 -38.47
CA LEU A 101 -17.61 -18.65 -37.45
C LEU A 101 -16.13 -18.58 -37.08
N PHE A 102 -15.24 -18.53 -38.06
CA PHE A 102 -13.81 -18.40 -37.81
C PHE A 102 -13.48 -17.10 -37.06
N ILE A 103 -14.12 -15.98 -37.40
CA ILE A 103 -13.95 -14.71 -36.70
C ILE A 103 -14.43 -14.81 -35.25
N VAL A 104 -15.61 -15.39 -35.01
CA VAL A 104 -16.15 -15.59 -33.64
C VAL A 104 -15.20 -16.46 -32.82
N LEU A 105 -14.73 -17.58 -33.39
CA LEU A 105 -13.80 -18.50 -32.75
C LEU A 105 -12.45 -17.84 -32.46
N PHE A 106 -11.90 -17.12 -33.44
CA PHE A 106 -10.61 -16.44 -33.32
C PHE A 106 -10.66 -15.29 -32.31
N LEU A 107 -11.70 -14.44 -32.36
CA LEU A 107 -11.90 -13.37 -31.39
C LEU A 107 -12.09 -13.92 -29.97
N GLY A 108 -12.86 -15.00 -29.84
CA GLY A 108 -13.05 -15.68 -28.56
C GLY A 108 -11.75 -16.27 -28.03
N LEU A 109 -11.03 -17.05 -28.83
CA LEU A 109 -9.75 -17.65 -28.44
C LEU A 109 -8.71 -16.57 -28.08
N ARG A 110 -8.59 -15.52 -28.91
CA ARG A 110 -7.70 -14.39 -28.64
C ARG A 110 -8.09 -13.68 -27.33
N SER A 111 -9.38 -13.49 -27.09
CA SER A 111 -9.88 -12.92 -25.84
C SER A 111 -9.51 -13.81 -24.67
N LEU A 112 -9.79 -15.12 -24.72
CA LEU A 112 -9.47 -16.08 -23.67
C LEU A 112 -7.97 -16.12 -23.39
N VAL A 113 -7.11 -16.16 -24.41
CA VAL A 113 -5.65 -16.07 -24.25
C VAL A 113 -5.23 -14.73 -23.65
N LYS A 114 -5.76 -13.59 -24.13
CA LYS A 114 -5.50 -12.27 -23.57
C LYS A 114 -5.92 -12.23 -22.10
N ASN A 115 -7.02 -12.86 -21.73
CA ASN A 115 -7.54 -12.87 -20.36
C ASN A 115 -6.76 -13.80 -19.44
N PHE A 116 -6.33 -14.98 -19.89
CA PHE A 116 -5.42 -15.83 -19.12
C PHE A 116 -4.04 -15.18 -18.93
N GLN A 117 -3.55 -14.46 -19.93
CA GLN A 117 -2.29 -13.70 -19.81
C GLN A 117 -2.47 -12.41 -18.99
N SER A 118 -3.63 -11.76 -19.11
CA SER A 118 -3.94 -10.54 -18.38
C SER A 118 -4.25 -10.83 -16.93
N SER A 119 -4.97 -11.91 -16.59
CA SER A 119 -5.31 -12.32 -15.22
C SER A 119 -4.08 -12.56 -14.36
N ARG A 120 -2.97 -12.97 -14.99
CA ARG A 120 -1.68 -13.14 -14.33
C ARG A 120 -1.00 -11.81 -13.93
N ASN A 121 -1.52 -10.67 -14.41
CA ASN A 121 -1.02 -9.32 -14.16
C ASN A 121 -2.17 -8.31 -13.96
N ILE A 122 -3.36 -8.75 -13.55
CA ILE A 122 -4.52 -7.84 -13.42
C ILE A 122 -4.22 -6.80 -12.35
N GLU A 123 -3.62 -7.23 -11.25
CA GLU A 123 -3.26 -6.41 -10.11
C GLU A 123 -2.30 -5.30 -10.50
N LYS A 124 -1.28 -5.63 -11.31
CA LYS A 124 -0.34 -4.66 -11.89
C LYS A 124 -1.06 -3.66 -12.79
N LYS A 125 -1.91 -4.14 -13.70
CA LYS A 125 -2.65 -3.24 -14.61
C LYS A 125 -3.63 -2.36 -13.87
N LEU A 126 -4.20 -2.85 -12.78
CA LEU A 126 -5.15 -2.12 -11.96
C LEU A 126 -4.44 -1.01 -11.19
N SER A 127 -3.31 -1.31 -10.53
CA SER A 127 -2.52 -0.32 -9.83
C SER A 127 -1.97 0.74 -10.80
N GLU A 128 -1.42 0.33 -11.95
CA GLU A 128 -0.97 1.26 -13.01
C GLU A 128 -2.11 2.16 -13.48
N LYS A 129 -3.28 1.58 -13.77
CA LYS A 129 -4.42 2.33 -14.28
C LYS A 129 -4.97 3.34 -13.26
N ILE A 130 -5.12 2.95 -11.99
CA ILE A 130 -5.62 3.85 -10.96
C ILE A 130 -4.64 5.01 -10.76
N THR A 131 -3.33 4.72 -10.72
CA THR A 131 -2.30 5.77 -10.63
C THR A 131 -2.30 6.68 -11.85
N ASP A 132 -2.39 6.14 -13.06
CA ASP A 132 -2.44 6.93 -14.31
C ASP A 132 -3.69 7.82 -14.36
N ASP A 133 -4.86 7.28 -14.00
CA ASP A 133 -6.12 8.02 -13.91
C ASP A 133 -6.02 9.15 -12.88
N ALA A 134 -5.44 8.88 -11.70
CA ALA A 134 -5.25 9.86 -10.63
C ALA A 134 -4.31 11.00 -11.05
N ILE A 135 -3.18 10.68 -11.71
CA ILE A 135 -2.24 11.68 -12.24
C ILE A 135 -2.92 12.53 -13.32
N ALA A 136 -3.57 11.89 -14.30
CA ALA A 136 -4.24 12.60 -15.39
C ALA A 136 -5.38 13.50 -14.89
N HIS A 137 -6.13 13.05 -13.88
CA HIS A 137 -7.16 13.87 -13.24
C HIS A 137 -6.54 15.03 -12.48
N PHE A 138 -5.46 14.79 -11.73
CA PHE A 138 -4.75 15.85 -11.01
C PHE A 138 -4.19 16.90 -11.97
N GLU A 139 -3.62 16.52 -13.11
CA GLU A 139 -3.14 17.46 -14.13
C GLU A 139 -4.22 18.43 -14.58
N LYS A 140 -5.43 17.90 -14.78
CA LYS A 140 -6.57 18.62 -15.34
C LYS A 140 -7.37 19.41 -14.30
N HIS A 141 -7.50 18.89 -13.09
CA HIS A 141 -8.43 19.39 -12.06
C HIS A 141 -7.75 19.78 -10.75
N LYS A 142 -6.42 19.62 -10.64
CA LYS A 142 -5.60 19.91 -9.45
C LYS A 142 -6.07 19.20 -8.17
N THR A 143 -6.80 18.11 -8.34
CA THR A 143 -7.37 17.30 -7.26
C THR A 143 -7.30 15.83 -7.67
N VAL A 144 -7.08 14.94 -6.71
CA VAL A 144 -7.22 13.49 -6.93
C VAL A 144 -8.66 13.09 -6.55
N PRO A 145 -9.36 12.32 -7.39
CA PRO A 145 -10.68 11.80 -7.08
C PRO A 145 -10.66 10.94 -5.81
N ALA A 146 -11.61 11.17 -4.89
CA ALA A 146 -11.76 10.34 -3.69
C ALA A 146 -11.92 8.84 -4.02
N LYS A 147 -12.54 8.53 -5.17
CA LYS A 147 -12.68 7.17 -5.66
C LYS A 147 -11.35 6.49 -6.00
N ASP A 148 -10.39 7.25 -6.55
CA ASP A 148 -9.07 6.68 -6.86
C ASP A 148 -8.32 6.33 -5.55
N LEU A 149 -8.49 7.15 -4.51
CA LEU A 149 -7.94 6.86 -3.17
C LEU A 149 -8.62 5.65 -2.51
N GLU A 150 -9.94 5.54 -2.62
CA GLU A 150 -10.71 4.40 -2.13
C GLU A 150 -10.26 3.10 -2.83
N ASP A 151 -10.12 3.13 -4.15
CA ASP A 151 -9.64 1.99 -4.93
C ASP A 151 -8.21 1.60 -4.50
N LEU A 152 -7.30 2.57 -4.31
CA LEU A 152 -5.95 2.29 -3.77
C LEU A 152 -6.00 1.63 -2.38
N GLY A 153 -6.89 2.08 -1.49
CA GLY A 153 -7.09 1.46 -0.17
C GLY A 153 -7.63 0.03 -0.25
N ILE A 154 -8.51 -0.26 -1.20
CA ILE A 154 -8.99 -1.63 -1.46
C ILE A 154 -7.84 -2.51 -1.96
N LEU A 155 -7.03 -2.02 -2.91
CA LEU A 155 -5.85 -2.74 -3.39
C LEU A 155 -4.82 -2.98 -2.26
N ALA A 156 -4.63 -1.99 -1.38
CA ALA A 156 -3.75 -2.13 -0.23
C ALA A 156 -4.16 -3.30 0.68
N ARG A 157 -5.46 -3.48 0.95
CA ARG A 157 -5.96 -4.56 1.82
C ARG A 157 -5.97 -5.92 1.13
N GLU A 158 -6.46 -5.97 -0.11
CA GLU A 158 -6.87 -7.22 -0.75
C GLU A 158 -5.77 -7.87 -1.60
N LEU A 159 -4.76 -7.11 -2.05
CA LEU A 159 -3.68 -7.69 -2.85
C LEU A 159 -2.84 -8.66 -2.02
N GLN A 160 -2.39 -9.76 -2.64
CA GLN A 160 -1.48 -10.71 -2.00
C GLN A 160 -0.07 -10.12 -1.86
N SER A 161 0.59 -10.46 -0.77
CA SER A 161 1.97 -10.05 -0.48
C SER A 161 2.99 -10.73 -1.40
N GLY A 162 4.22 -10.20 -1.39
CA GLY A 162 5.30 -10.58 -2.31
C GLY A 162 5.33 -9.67 -3.54
N ARG A 163 5.53 -10.25 -4.72
CA ARG A 163 5.78 -9.50 -5.96
C ARG A 163 4.63 -8.57 -6.35
N VAL A 164 3.39 -9.02 -6.20
CA VAL A 164 2.20 -8.27 -6.62
C VAL A 164 2.04 -7.00 -5.78
N LYS A 165 2.12 -7.12 -4.46
CA LYS A 165 2.13 -5.99 -3.53
C LYS A 165 3.30 -5.03 -3.78
N ASN A 166 4.48 -5.56 -4.13
CA ASN A 166 5.65 -4.72 -4.43
C ASN A 166 5.38 -3.82 -5.65
N ILE A 167 4.81 -4.38 -6.72
CA ILE A 167 4.41 -3.61 -7.92
C ILE A 167 3.36 -2.55 -7.56
N PHE A 168 2.40 -2.88 -6.69
CA PHE A 168 1.43 -1.90 -6.20
C PHE A 168 2.12 -0.75 -5.45
N LEU A 169 3.06 -1.07 -4.55
CA LEU A 169 3.86 -0.08 -3.81
C LEU A 169 4.71 0.78 -4.76
N GLU A 170 5.28 0.24 -5.83
CA GLU A 170 5.96 1.01 -6.89
C GLU A 170 5.02 2.01 -7.57
N GLN A 171 3.74 1.65 -7.79
CA GLN A 171 2.76 2.60 -8.36
C GLN A 171 2.33 3.66 -7.35
N CYS A 172 2.25 3.33 -6.06
CA CYS A 172 2.03 4.33 -5.00
C CYS A 172 3.23 5.29 -4.89
N GLU A 173 4.46 4.77 -4.93
CA GLU A 173 5.69 5.58 -4.94
C GLU A 173 5.70 6.57 -6.11
N ARG A 174 5.37 6.09 -7.33
CA ARG A 174 5.27 6.93 -8.52
C ARG A 174 4.22 8.04 -8.36
N LEU A 175 3.06 7.74 -7.78
CA LEU A 175 2.03 8.75 -7.52
C LEU A 175 2.51 9.79 -6.51
N VAL A 176 3.11 9.34 -5.41
CA VAL A 176 3.65 10.22 -4.36
C VAL A 176 4.79 11.09 -4.90
N GLU A 177 5.72 10.52 -5.66
CA GLU A 177 6.81 11.25 -6.33
C GLU A 177 6.25 12.33 -7.27
N TYR A 178 5.23 12.00 -8.06
CA TYR A 178 4.57 12.98 -8.93
C TYR A 178 4.00 14.15 -8.13
N LEU A 179 3.27 13.85 -7.04
CA LEU A 179 2.66 14.88 -6.18
C LEU A 179 3.70 15.72 -5.43
N LEU A 180 4.83 15.13 -5.06
CA LEU A 180 5.95 15.84 -4.41
C LEU A 180 6.66 16.79 -5.37
N ASN A 181 6.75 16.46 -6.65
CA ASN A 181 7.39 17.31 -7.67
C ASN A 181 6.57 18.54 -8.07
N ILE A 182 5.36 18.71 -7.52
CA ILE A 182 4.55 19.92 -7.67
C ILE A 182 5.18 21.07 -6.86
N PRO A 183 5.17 22.32 -7.37
CA PRO A 183 5.61 23.49 -6.61
C PRO A 183 4.93 23.60 -5.24
N GLU A 184 5.69 24.00 -4.22
CA GLU A 184 5.28 24.00 -2.81
C GLU A 184 3.94 24.71 -2.57
N GLU A 185 3.70 25.82 -3.26
CA GLU A 185 2.46 26.63 -3.16
C GLU A 185 1.18 25.85 -3.51
N ASN A 186 1.28 24.81 -4.35
CA ASN A 186 0.15 24.01 -4.81
C ASN A 186 0.24 22.55 -4.34
N ARG A 187 1.18 22.24 -3.45
CA ARG A 187 1.39 20.88 -2.96
C ARG A 187 0.38 20.56 -1.86
N ASP A 188 -0.49 19.59 -2.13
CA ASP A 188 -1.42 19.07 -1.14
C ASP A 188 -0.75 18.01 -0.26
N THR A 189 -0.13 18.45 0.85
CA THR A 189 0.52 17.54 1.80
C THR A 189 -0.46 16.62 2.53
N LYS A 190 -1.73 17.02 2.62
CA LYS A 190 -2.78 16.20 3.23
C LYS A 190 -3.09 15.00 2.34
N LEU A 191 -3.30 15.24 1.05
CA LEU A 191 -3.51 14.19 0.05
C LEU A 191 -2.34 13.19 0.01
N ILE A 192 -1.10 13.68 0.05
CA ILE A 192 0.09 12.81 0.13
C ILE A 192 0.03 11.97 1.40
N GLY A 193 -0.31 12.57 2.55
CA GLY A 193 -0.49 11.86 3.82
C GLY A 193 -1.58 10.79 3.76
N GLU A 194 -2.72 11.07 3.12
CA GLU A 194 -3.81 10.11 2.92
C GLU A 194 -3.35 8.91 2.07
N ILE A 195 -2.60 9.14 0.98
CA ILE A 195 -2.03 8.05 0.17
C ILE A 195 -1.03 7.21 1.00
N LEU A 196 -0.18 7.86 1.79
CA LEU A 196 0.79 7.16 2.63
C LEU A 196 0.13 6.33 3.74
N SER A 197 -0.93 6.84 4.37
CA SER A 197 -1.68 6.13 5.42
C SER A 197 -2.51 5.00 4.81
N ASP A 198 -3.39 5.34 3.87
CA ASP A 198 -4.50 4.48 3.46
C ASP A 198 -4.12 3.51 2.35
N ALA A 199 -3.02 3.78 1.64
CA ALA A 199 -2.47 2.86 0.66
C ALA A 199 -1.15 2.25 1.14
N VAL A 200 -0.10 3.05 1.37
CA VAL A 200 1.26 2.52 1.60
C VAL A 200 1.36 1.79 2.94
N CYS A 201 1.06 2.45 4.06
CA CYS A 201 1.14 1.86 5.39
C CYS A 201 0.17 0.69 5.54
N LEU A 202 -1.11 0.93 5.23
CA LEU A 202 -2.15 -0.08 5.32
C LEU A 202 -1.81 -1.38 4.58
N SER A 203 -1.10 -1.27 3.44
CA SER A 203 -0.77 -2.42 2.60
C SER A 203 0.12 -3.48 3.27
N VAL A 204 0.84 -3.09 4.32
CA VAL A 204 1.77 -3.96 5.06
C VAL A 204 1.38 -4.13 6.54
N THR A 205 0.51 -3.26 7.08
CA THR A 205 0.08 -3.33 8.48
C THR A 205 -1.26 -4.01 8.70
N TYR A 206 -2.10 -4.14 7.65
CA TYR A 206 -3.41 -4.77 7.74
C TYR A 206 -3.34 -6.21 8.27
N ASP A 207 -4.24 -6.56 9.21
CA ASP A 207 -4.20 -7.84 9.92
C ASP A 207 -4.45 -9.07 9.04
N GLY A 208 -5.18 -8.90 7.93
CA GLY A 208 -5.36 -9.95 6.92
C GLY A 208 -4.21 -10.08 5.92
N ALA A 209 -3.23 -9.16 5.93
CA ALA A 209 -2.13 -9.20 4.98
C ALA A 209 -1.17 -10.36 5.30
N GLN A 210 -0.77 -11.10 4.27
CA GLN A 210 0.31 -12.07 4.40
C GLN A 210 1.62 -11.32 4.71
N PHE A 211 2.41 -11.83 5.63
CA PHE A 211 3.64 -11.18 6.02
C PHE A 211 4.72 -11.30 4.93
N ASN A 212 5.40 -10.19 4.59
CA ASN A 212 6.51 -10.16 3.63
C ASN A 212 7.48 -9.00 3.90
N ASN A 213 8.74 -9.34 4.18
CA ASN A 213 9.78 -8.38 4.59
C ASN A 213 10.14 -7.39 3.48
N GLU A 214 10.16 -7.83 2.21
CA GLU A 214 10.48 -6.93 1.08
C GLU A 214 9.41 -5.85 0.89
N ASN A 215 8.13 -6.21 1.06
CA ASN A 215 7.04 -5.24 1.00
C ASN A 215 7.13 -4.22 2.15
N MET A 216 7.41 -4.67 3.38
CA MET A 216 7.59 -3.78 4.53
C MET A 216 8.77 -2.81 4.31
N ARG A 217 9.91 -3.33 3.84
CA ARG A 217 11.07 -2.51 3.52
C ARG A 217 10.76 -1.48 2.45
N LYS A 218 10.06 -1.87 1.38
CA LYS A 218 9.64 -0.95 0.32
C LYS A 218 8.70 0.15 0.85
N ALA A 219 7.76 -0.19 1.73
CA ALA A 219 6.90 0.80 2.37
C ALA A 219 7.69 1.79 3.23
N LEU A 220 8.65 1.32 4.03
CA LEU A 220 9.58 2.16 4.81
C LEU A 220 10.47 3.04 3.92
N ASP A 221 10.90 2.54 2.76
CA ASP A 221 11.66 3.30 1.76
C ASP A 221 10.83 4.44 1.16
N ILE A 222 9.57 4.19 0.80
CA ILE A 222 8.65 5.23 0.28
C ILE A 222 8.41 6.33 1.33
N LEU A 223 8.18 5.94 2.60
CA LEU A 223 8.00 6.88 3.70
C LEU A 223 9.26 7.74 3.93
N SER A 224 10.43 7.12 3.92
CA SER A 224 11.72 7.81 4.05
C SER A 224 11.99 8.75 2.89
N PHE A 225 11.74 8.30 1.65
CA PHE A 225 11.88 9.11 0.44
C PHE A 225 11.01 10.36 0.49
N THR A 226 9.74 10.19 0.88
CA THR A 226 8.79 11.30 0.99
C THR A 226 9.27 12.34 2.00
N TYR A 227 9.74 11.91 3.17
CA TYR A 227 10.30 12.80 4.18
C TYR A 227 11.54 13.56 3.67
N SER A 228 12.51 12.85 3.08
CA SER A 228 13.73 13.48 2.55
C SER A 228 13.43 14.54 1.49
N HIS A 229 12.46 14.30 0.61
CA HIS A 229 12.06 15.27 -0.41
C HIS A 229 11.50 16.56 0.23
N ILE A 230 10.65 16.41 1.24
CA ILE A 230 10.06 17.55 1.96
C ILE A 230 11.15 18.32 2.71
N LEU A 231 12.04 17.64 3.43
CA LEU A 231 13.10 18.30 4.20
C LEU A 231 14.00 19.17 3.30
N HIS A 232 14.33 18.72 2.09
CA HIS A 232 15.20 19.47 1.18
C HIS A 232 14.50 20.62 0.43
N HIS A 233 13.17 20.64 0.39
CA HIS A 233 12.40 21.56 -0.45
C HIS A 233 11.43 22.48 0.30
N THR A 234 11.32 22.37 1.63
CA THR A 234 10.36 23.16 2.43
C THR A 234 11.10 24.09 3.37
N THR A 235 11.06 25.40 3.12
CA THR A 235 11.56 26.41 4.07
C THR A 235 10.49 26.70 5.14
N GLY A 236 10.43 25.88 6.19
CA GLY A 236 9.83 26.26 7.49
C GLY A 236 8.29 26.38 7.57
N GLY A 237 7.52 25.75 6.68
CA GLY A 237 6.04 25.84 6.69
C GLY A 237 5.34 24.81 7.61
N ALA A 238 4.26 25.24 8.28
CA ALA A 238 3.40 24.41 9.16
C ALA A 238 2.74 23.19 8.48
N SER A 239 2.66 23.16 7.15
CA SER A 239 2.14 22.02 6.37
C SER A 239 3.05 20.79 6.40
N SER A 240 4.34 20.94 6.77
CA SER A 240 5.27 19.81 6.96
C SER A 240 4.96 19.03 8.23
N SER A 241 4.36 19.66 9.25
CA SER A 241 4.10 19.03 10.56
C SER A 241 3.10 17.87 10.49
N TYR A 242 1.99 18.03 9.73
CA TYR A 242 1.00 16.96 9.55
C TYR A 242 1.60 15.75 8.84
N LEU A 243 2.34 16.01 7.75
CA LEU A 243 2.90 14.95 6.93
C LEU A 243 4.03 14.22 7.67
N ASN A 244 4.88 14.93 8.42
CA ASN A 244 5.88 14.34 9.31
C ASN A 244 5.23 13.44 10.37
N THR A 245 4.13 13.90 10.99
CA THR A 245 3.36 13.12 11.97
C THR A 245 2.77 11.85 11.33
N THR A 246 2.24 11.97 10.10
CA THR A 246 1.69 10.83 9.36
C THR A 246 2.77 9.81 9.03
N ILE A 247 3.92 10.27 8.49
CA ILE A 247 5.07 9.42 8.17
C ILE A 247 5.58 8.71 9.43
N GLY A 248 5.75 9.44 10.53
CA GLY A 248 6.19 8.88 11.80
C GLY A 248 5.22 7.81 12.33
N ASN A 249 3.92 8.08 12.28
CA ASN A 249 2.91 7.09 12.69
C ASN A 249 2.94 5.84 11.82
N CYS A 250 3.05 5.99 10.50
CA CYS A 250 3.14 4.86 9.59
C CYS A 250 4.41 4.02 9.84
N MET A 251 5.58 4.65 10.01
CA MET A 251 6.83 3.93 10.31
C MET A 251 6.74 3.17 11.64
N LYS A 252 6.14 3.79 12.67
CA LYS A 252 5.85 3.14 13.96
C LYS A 252 4.96 1.92 13.78
N GLU A 253 3.85 2.04 13.06
CA GLU A 253 2.92 0.92 12.84
C GLU A 253 3.55 -0.23 12.05
N ILE A 254 4.32 0.08 11.01
CA ILE A 254 5.09 -0.92 10.26
C ILE A 254 6.10 -1.62 11.19
N GLY A 255 6.82 -0.85 12.01
CA GLY A 255 7.76 -1.38 12.99
C GLY A 255 7.09 -2.32 14.00
N ILE A 256 5.95 -1.93 14.57
CA ILE A 256 5.17 -2.79 15.49
C ILE A 256 4.71 -4.06 14.77
N LYS A 257 4.19 -3.93 13.54
CA LYS A 257 3.74 -5.10 12.77
C LYS A 257 4.89 -6.07 12.47
N ALA A 258 6.04 -5.55 12.05
CA ALA A 258 7.25 -6.34 11.82
C ALA A 258 7.69 -7.08 13.09
N MET A 259 7.60 -6.41 14.24
CA MET A 259 7.94 -6.99 15.55
C MET A 259 7.04 -8.17 15.91
N THR A 260 5.71 -8.06 15.73
CA THR A 260 4.78 -9.18 15.97
C THR A 260 5.00 -10.39 15.06
N LYS A 261 5.85 -10.25 14.04
CA LYS A 261 6.21 -11.28 13.06
C LYS A 261 7.69 -11.67 13.15
N ASP A 262 8.38 -11.26 14.21
CA ASP A 262 9.80 -11.52 14.49
C ASP A 262 10.78 -11.00 13.41
N ASP A 263 10.40 -9.97 12.63
CA ASP A 263 11.27 -9.37 11.60
C ASP A 263 12.09 -8.21 12.16
N LEU A 264 13.03 -8.55 13.03
CA LEU A 264 13.93 -7.60 13.68
C LEU A 264 14.66 -6.66 12.70
N PRO A 265 15.12 -7.09 11.50
CA PRO A 265 15.70 -6.18 10.51
C PRO A 265 14.77 -5.03 10.11
N ALA A 266 13.48 -5.30 9.85
CA ALA A 266 12.52 -4.26 9.51
C ALA A 266 12.17 -3.36 10.71
N VAL A 267 12.15 -3.91 11.93
CA VAL A 267 12.01 -3.11 13.16
C VAL A 267 13.19 -2.13 13.30
N MET A 268 14.41 -2.61 13.11
CA MET A 268 15.62 -1.79 13.19
C MET A 268 15.66 -0.72 12.10
N ASP A 269 15.23 -1.04 10.88
CA ASP A 269 15.10 -0.08 9.78
C ASP A 269 14.06 1.02 10.11
N ALA A 270 12.92 0.64 10.70
CA ALA A 270 11.94 1.60 11.18
C ALA A 270 12.50 2.52 12.28
N VAL A 271 13.25 1.98 13.25
CA VAL A 271 13.94 2.78 14.29
C VAL A 271 14.93 3.76 13.65
N GLU A 272 15.74 3.31 12.69
CA GLU A 272 16.73 4.14 12.03
C GLU A 272 16.07 5.29 11.25
N LYS A 273 15.06 4.97 10.44
CA LYS A 273 14.32 5.97 9.64
C LYS A 273 13.54 6.95 10.52
N LEU A 274 12.87 6.48 11.58
CA LEU A 274 12.23 7.35 12.56
C LEU A 274 13.22 8.32 13.21
N SER A 275 14.47 7.89 13.46
CA SER A 275 15.48 8.72 14.11
C SER A 275 15.88 9.94 13.28
N ALA A 276 15.78 9.83 11.95
CA ALA A 276 16.10 10.88 11.00
C ALA A 276 14.99 11.94 10.87
N ILE A 277 13.78 11.65 11.38
CA ILE A 277 12.64 12.56 11.32
C ILE A 277 12.61 13.46 12.56
N GLU A 278 12.38 14.76 12.36
CA GLU A 278 12.14 15.70 13.45
C GLU A 278 10.76 15.45 14.11
N ALA A 279 10.63 15.76 15.40
CA ALA A 279 9.38 15.61 16.17
C ALA A 279 8.76 14.19 16.27
N THR A 280 9.50 13.12 15.96
CA THR A 280 9.04 11.70 16.09
C THR A 280 9.46 11.01 17.39
N SER A 281 9.85 11.78 18.41
CA SER A 281 10.37 11.25 19.67
C SER A 281 9.34 10.36 20.38
N LYS A 282 8.04 10.67 20.25
CA LYS A 282 6.93 9.87 20.77
C LYS A 282 6.81 8.53 20.05
N GLU A 283 6.81 8.54 18.72
CA GLU A 283 6.69 7.33 17.90
C GLU A 283 7.87 6.38 18.16
N MET A 284 9.07 6.94 18.33
CA MET A 284 10.27 6.19 18.71
C MET A 284 10.17 5.59 20.12
N PHE A 285 9.61 6.35 21.08
CA PHE A 285 9.32 5.82 22.41
C PHE A 285 8.36 4.64 22.36
N ILE A 286 7.24 4.79 21.64
CA ILE A 286 6.22 3.74 21.53
C ILE A 286 6.84 2.47 20.91
N LEU A 287 7.59 2.61 19.82
CA LEU A 287 8.24 1.47 19.17
C LEU A 287 9.28 0.80 20.08
N GLY A 288 10.10 1.59 20.78
CA GLY A 288 11.08 1.06 21.75
C GLY A 288 10.43 0.38 22.95
N ASN A 289 9.31 0.92 23.45
CA ASN A 289 8.58 0.36 24.58
C ASN A 289 7.88 -0.95 24.20
N GLU A 290 7.26 -0.99 23.02
CA GLU A 290 6.68 -2.21 22.47
C GLU A 290 7.74 -3.32 22.31
N ALA A 291 8.95 -2.96 21.87
CA ALA A 291 10.07 -3.88 21.80
C ALA A 291 10.44 -4.48 23.16
N LEU A 292 10.43 -3.69 24.23
CA LEU A 292 10.64 -4.20 25.58
C LEU A 292 9.53 -5.14 26.03
N LEU A 293 8.27 -4.81 25.75
CA LEU A 293 7.11 -5.65 26.09
C LEU A 293 7.16 -7.01 25.39
N GLN A 294 7.64 -7.05 24.15
CA GLN A 294 7.81 -8.29 23.37
C GLN A 294 9.15 -9.00 23.65
N GLY A 295 9.99 -8.48 24.56
CA GLY A 295 11.27 -9.08 24.94
C GLY A 295 12.42 -8.83 23.97
N HIS A 296 12.22 -7.99 22.96
CA HIS A 296 13.24 -7.57 22.00
C HIS A 296 14.04 -6.36 22.53
N VAL A 297 15.07 -6.65 23.34
CA VAL A 297 15.89 -5.60 23.98
C VAL A 297 16.73 -4.81 22.96
N GLU A 298 17.12 -5.41 21.84
CA GLU A 298 17.98 -4.77 20.83
C GLU A 298 17.34 -3.52 20.17
N PRO A 299 16.12 -3.58 19.61
CA PRO A 299 15.44 -2.38 19.10
C PRO A 299 15.21 -1.30 20.16
N ALA A 300 14.90 -1.70 21.41
CA ALA A 300 14.73 -0.75 22.50
C ALA A 300 16.04 -0.01 22.84
N VAL A 301 17.16 -0.73 22.87
CA VAL A 301 18.49 -0.15 23.04
C VAL A 301 18.85 0.78 21.89
N ALA A 302 18.48 0.43 20.66
CA ALA A 302 18.67 1.30 19.49
C ALA A 302 17.87 2.60 19.62
N ALA A 303 16.59 2.52 19.99
CA ALA A 303 15.74 3.68 20.25
C ALA A 303 16.32 4.58 21.36
N ILE A 304 16.80 4.00 22.47
CA ILE A 304 17.46 4.76 23.55
C ILE A 304 18.70 5.50 23.05
N ARG A 305 19.53 4.88 22.21
CA ARG A 305 20.73 5.53 21.67
C ARG A 305 20.39 6.70 20.77
N LYS A 306 19.35 6.57 19.95
CA LYS A 306 18.90 7.61 19.02
C LYS A 306 18.23 8.77 19.74
N LEU A 307 17.30 8.50 20.65
CA LEU A 307 16.70 9.52 21.51
C LEU A 307 17.75 10.22 22.38
N GLY A 308 18.71 9.46 22.92
CA GLY A 308 19.83 10.02 23.69
C GLY A 308 20.85 10.80 22.86
N GLY A 309 20.83 10.67 21.53
CA GLY A 309 21.51 11.60 20.62
C GLY A 309 20.80 12.94 20.61
N LYS A 310 19.48 12.95 20.33
CA LYS A 310 18.64 14.15 20.31
C LYS A 310 18.69 14.94 21.63
N VAL A 311 18.59 14.24 22.77
CA VAL A 311 18.71 14.86 24.10
C VAL A 311 20.07 15.52 24.31
N ARG A 312 21.15 14.92 23.82
CA ARG A 312 22.49 15.47 24.02
C ARG A 312 22.74 16.73 23.21
N ASP A 313 22.17 16.79 22.01
CA ASP A 313 22.32 17.92 21.11
C ASP A 313 21.46 19.11 21.59
N ALA A 314 20.32 18.85 22.23
CA ALA A 314 19.39 19.86 22.72
C ALA A 314 19.76 20.48 24.07
N PHE A 315 20.34 19.72 24.99
CA PHE A 315 20.62 20.17 26.36
C PHE A 315 22.07 20.66 26.49
N LEU A 316 22.33 21.85 25.95
CA LEU A 316 23.61 22.54 26.12
C LEU A 316 23.62 23.36 27.44
N PRO A 317 24.73 23.36 28.20
CA PRO A 317 24.82 24.11 29.45
C PRO A 317 24.51 25.60 29.28
N GLY A 318 23.56 26.11 30.07
CA GLY A 318 23.22 27.54 30.14
C GLY A 318 22.24 28.05 29.07
N GLN A 319 21.66 27.17 28.25
CA GLN A 319 20.59 27.54 27.30
C GLN A 319 19.22 27.08 27.81
N PRO A 320 18.15 27.89 27.63
CA PRO A 320 16.80 27.46 27.95
C PRO A 320 16.39 26.32 27.01
N VAL A 321 15.93 25.22 27.61
CA VAL A 321 15.48 24.02 26.88
C VAL A 321 14.09 24.25 26.29
N ASP A 322 13.93 24.02 24.99
CA ASP A 322 12.63 24.09 24.33
C ASP A 322 11.69 22.96 24.81
N TYR A 323 10.38 23.17 24.67
CA TYR A 323 9.36 22.24 25.08
C TYR A 323 9.42 20.90 24.31
N GLU A 324 9.74 20.92 23.01
CA GLU A 324 9.93 19.70 22.21
C GLU A 324 11.15 18.89 22.67
N ASP A 325 12.23 19.58 23.07
CA ASP A 325 13.43 18.95 23.62
C ASP A 325 13.17 18.32 24.99
N LYS A 326 12.38 18.98 25.84
CA LYS A 326 11.89 18.40 27.10
C LYS A 326 11.08 17.14 26.87
N ARG A 327 10.19 17.12 25.86
CA ARG A 327 9.44 15.90 25.49
C ARG A 327 10.37 14.78 25.05
N ALA A 328 11.38 15.08 24.22
CA ALA A 328 12.37 14.09 23.82
C ALA A 328 13.12 13.51 25.03
N PHE A 329 13.46 14.35 26.01
CA PHE A 329 14.04 13.91 27.28
C PHE A 329 13.11 12.98 28.05
N TYR A 330 11.81 13.32 28.19
CA TYR A 330 10.85 12.48 28.89
C TYR A 330 10.77 11.08 28.28
N PHE A 331 10.65 11.02 26.95
CA PHE A 331 10.62 9.77 26.19
C PHE A 331 11.90 8.95 26.32
N TRP A 332 13.06 9.62 26.24
CA TRP A 332 14.35 8.97 26.46
C TRP A 332 14.47 8.38 27.87
N LEU A 333 14.18 9.19 28.90
CA LEU A 333 14.31 8.79 30.30
C LEU A 333 13.35 7.65 30.64
N GLY A 334 12.11 7.69 30.11
CA GLY A 334 11.15 6.60 30.27
C GLY A 334 11.69 5.25 29.79
N LEU A 335 12.26 5.18 28.58
CA LEU A 335 12.85 3.93 28.07
C LEU A 335 14.08 3.49 28.87
N VAL A 336 14.95 4.44 29.25
CA VAL A 336 16.13 4.15 30.07
C VAL A 336 15.73 3.56 31.42
N ALA A 337 14.70 4.10 32.06
CA ALA A 337 14.20 3.61 33.34
C ALA A 337 13.61 2.20 33.23
N LYS A 338 12.85 1.91 32.17
CA LYS A 338 12.33 0.54 31.93
C LYS A 338 13.45 -0.46 31.66
N VAL A 339 14.47 -0.09 30.88
CA VAL A 339 15.64 -0.94 30.64
C VAL A 339 16.45 -1.15 31.92
N TYR A 340 16.52 -0.15 32.80
CA TYR A 340 17.18 -0.27 34.09
C TYR A 340 16.52 -1.35 34.97
N GLN A 341 15.18 -1.40 35.00
CA GLN A 341 14.42 -2.37 35.79
C GLN A 341 14.61 -3.83 35.34
N LEU A 342 15.01 -4.09 34.09
CA LEU A 342 15.30 -5.44 33.62
C LEU A 342 16.50 -6.10 34.33
N GLY A 343 17.36 -5.32 34.99
CA GLY A 343 18.50 -5.84 35.74
C GLY A 343 19.68 -6.29 34.85
N GLY A 344 20.73 -6.82 35.48
CA GLY A 344 21.86 -7.44 34.80
C GLY A 344 22.60 -6.52 33.81
N PHE A 345 22.88 -7.02 32.60
CA PHE A 345 23.59 -6.23 31.58
C PHE A 345 22.76 -5.05 31.05
N ALA A 346 21.43 -5.16 31.05
CA ALA A 346 20.53 -4.08 30.65
C ALA A 346 20.61 -2.90 31.64
N GLN A 347 20.64 -3.20 32.94
CA GLN A 347 20.87 -2.21 33.99
C GLN A 347 22.23 -1.51 33.84
N ASN A 348 23.31 -2.25 33.58
CA ASN A 348 24.63 -1.66 33.34
C ASN A 348 24.64 -0.73 32.12
N PHE A 349 23.91 -1.09 31.06
CA PHE A 349 23.74 -0.23 29.89
C PHE A 349 22.98 1.06 30.24
N ALA A 350 21.85 0.94 30.94
CA ALA A 350 21.04 2.09 31.37
C ALA A 350 21.84 3.03 32.27
N GLN A 351 22.58 2.49 33.26
CA GLN A 351 23.46 3.26 34.14
C GLN A 351 24.49 4.07 33.38
N ARG A 352 25.19 3.48 32.40
CA ARG A 352 26.17 4.20 31.58
C ARG A 352 25.53 5.34 30.78
N ARG A 353 24.33 5.13 30.27
CA ARG A 353 23.58 6.16 29.53
C ARG A 353 23.18 7.31 30.43
N LEU A 354 22.71 7.01 31.64
CA LEU A 354 22.40 8.00 32.66
C LEU A 354 23.65 8.77 33.07
N GLN A 355 24.75 8.11 33.41
CA GLN A 355 26.01 8.77 33.78
C GLN A 355 26.50 9.74 32.68
N THR A 356 26.38 9.35 31.41
CA THR A 356 26.77 10.22 30.30
C THR A 356 25.89 11.47 30.21
N ALA A 357 24.58 11.35 30.47
CA ALA A 357 23.68 12.49 30.49
C ALA A 357 23.88 13.34 31.76
N VAL A 358 23.91 12.71 32.94
CA VAL A 358 24.11 13.35 34.26
C VAL A 358 25.41 14.16 34.29
N ALA A 359 26.51 13.64 33.75
CA ALA A 359 27.78 14.37 33.70
C ALA A 359 27.71 15.68 32.89
N GLN A 360 26.76 15.81 31.97
CA GLN A 360 26.49 17.06 31.26
C GLN A 360 25.68 18.05 32.11
N PHE A 361 24.96 17.53 33.11
CA PHE A 361 24.14 18.28 34.07
C PHE A 361 24.80 18.38 35.46
N ASP A 362 26.11 18.11 35.60
CA ASP A 362 26.78 18.11 36.92
C ASP A 362 26.66 19.49 37.63
N ASP A 363 26.62 20.60 36.87
CA ASP A 363 26.38 21.95 37.39
C ASP A 363 24.88 22.30 37.56
N ALA A 364 23.97 21.40 37.14
CA ALA A 364 22.51 21.62 37.03
C ALA A 364 21.70 20.48 37.69
N ARG A 365 22.18 19.96 38.81
CA ARG A 365 21.56 18.84 39.54
C ARG A 365 20.07 19.07 39.88
N ASP A 366 19.72 20.28 40.33
CA ASP A 366 18.34 20.64 40.68
C ASP A 366 17.41 20.67 39.45
N GLU A 367 17.96 21.06 38.29
CA GLU A 367 17.24 21.05 37.02
C GLU A 367 16.99 19.62 36.55
N LEU A 368 17.99 18.74 36.67
CA LEU A 368 17.85 17.32 36.36
C LEU A 368 16.79 16.66 37.25
N GLN A 369 16.81 16.92 38.56
CA GLN A 369 15.78 16.41 39.47
C GLN A 369 14.39 16.93 39.11
N THR A 370 14.28 18.18 38.67
CA THR A 370 13.03 18.76 38.16
C THR A 370 12.54 18.01 36.91
N LEU A 371 13.44 17.72 35.96
CA LEU A 371 13.10 16.96 34.75
C LEU A 371 12.64 15.52 35.06
N PHE A 372 13.21 14.85 36.06
CA PHE A 372 12.72 13.53 36.51
C PHE A 372 11.28 13.60 37.00
N LYS A 373 10.94 14.58 37.86
CA LYS A 373 9.58 14.80 38.37
C LYS A 373 8.60 15.19 37.26
N GLU A 374 9.03 16.04 36.33
CA GLU A 374 8.23 16.40 35.15
C GLU A 374 7.97 15.16 34.26
N THR A 375 8.98 14.32 34.06
CA THR A 375 8.86 13.06 33.29
C THR A 375 7.84 12.12 33.93
N GLN A 376 7.96 11.90 35.24
CA GLN A 376 7.01 11.08 36.00
C GLN A 376 5.58 11.59 35.83
N LYS A 377 5.37 12.90 36.01
CA LYS A 377 4.06 13.54 35.84
C LYS A 377 3.53 13.39 34.42
N ASN A 378 4.37 13.54 33.41
CA ASN A 378 3.99 13.39 32.00
C ASN A 378 3.44 11.98 31.72
N PHE A 379 4.16 10.92 32.11
CA PHE A 379 3.69 9.54 31.90
C PHE A 379 2.45 9.19 32.74
N TYR A 380 2.36 9.72 33.96
CA TYR A 380 1.15 9.57 34.77
C TYR A 380 -0.09 10.20 34.11
N GLN A 381 0.06 11.39 33.51
CA GLN A 381 -1.03 12.08 32.82
C GLN A 381 -1.53 11.34 31.58
N VAL A 382 -0.67 10.58 30.90
CA VAL A 382 -1.05 9.74 29.75
C VAL A 382 -1.38 8.29 30.15
N ALA A 383 -1.54 8.03 31.45
CA ALA A 383 -1.88 6.72 32.03
C ALA A 383 -0.89 5.58 31.71
N ASP A 384 0.37 5.90 31.40
CA ASP A 384 1.47 4.92 31.32
C ASP A 384 2.13 4.76 32.69
N PHE A 385 1.41 4.12 33.60
CA PHE A 385 1.81 3.97 35.01
C PHE A 385 3.10 3.16 35.15
N ASP A 386 3.29 2.12 34.34
CA ASP A 386 4.50 1.30 34.37
C ASP A 386 5.76 2.14 34.08
N THR A 387 5.69 3.01 33.07
CA THR A 387 6.81 3.90 32.74
C THR A 387 7.01 4.98 33.82
N ALA A 388 5.92 5.53 34.38
CA ALA A 388 5.99 6.52 35.45
C ALA A 388 6.65 5.93 36.73
N ASP A 389 6.28 4.71 37.11
CA ASP A 389 6.84 4.00 38.25
C ASP A 389 8.31 3.61 38.00
N ALA A 390 8.66 3.24 36.76
CA ALA A 390 10.06 3.00 36.39
C ALA A 390 10.92 4.24 36.61
N VAL A 391 10.46 5.42 36.17
CA VAL A 391 11.17 6.68 36.34
C VAL A 391 11.31 7.04 37.82
N LYS A 392 10.24 6.88 38.61
CA LYS A 392 10.26 7.12 40.06
C LYS A 392 11.30 6.24 40.77
N ASN A 393 11.28 4.93 40.51
CA ASN A 393 12.23 3.99 41.10
C ASN A 393 13.68 4.35 40.74
N LEU A 394 13.90 4.86 39.52
CA LEU A 394 15.22 5.30 39.09
C LEU A 394 15.66 6.61 39.78
N GLU A 395 14.73 7.56 40.00
CA GLU A 395 14.98 8.80 40.74
C GLU A 395 15.47 8.50 42.16
N GLU A 396 14.77 7.62 42.88
CA GLU A 396 15.09 7.24 44.26
C GLU A 396 16.49 6.63 44.40
N VAL A 397 16.97 5.93 43.37
CA VAL A 397 18.32 5.34 43.35
C VAL A 397 19.39 6.39 43.07
N LEU A 398 19.11 7.38 42.21
CA LEU A 398 20.10 8.38 41.78
C LEU A 398 20.16 9.59 42.73
N PHE A 399 19.05 9.92 43.39
CA PHE A 399 18.92 11.03 44.33
C PHE A 399 18.36 10.54 45.67
N PRO A 400 19.09 9.68 46.41
CA PRO A 400 18.69 9.30 47.75
C PRO A 400 18.69 10.54 48.66
N GLU A 401 17.66 10.65 49.50
CA GLU A 401 17.49 11.74 50.50
C GLU A 401 18.67 11.86 51.48
#